data_AF-A0A3E2VJ68-F1
#
_entry.id   AF-A0A3E2VJ68-F1
#
_cell.length_a   1.000
_cell.length_b   1.000
_cell.length_c   1.000
_cell.angle_alpha   90.00
_cell.angle_beta   90.00
_cell.angle_gamma   90.00
#
_symmetry.space_group_name_H-M   'P 1'
#
loop_
_entity.id
_entity.type
_entity.pdbx_description
1 polymer ?
#
loop_
_entity_poly.entity_id
_entity_poly.type
_entity_poly.pdbx_seq_one_letter_code
_entity_poly.pdbx_strand_id
1 'polypeptide(L)'
;MARGVRKTPIEKLQGELAEVQNSIAQYENCLETMREREKALEDQIQLEEFKVVNEMLRERDMTMDDLKEMIAGGTEESLTA
;
A
#
# COMPACT_ATOMS: atom_id res chain seq x y z
N MET A 1 -22.42 -28.93 -44.06
CA MET A 1 -21.72 -28.36 -42.88
C MET A 1 -21.07 -27.05 -43.31
N ALA A 2 -21.41 -25.94 -42.67
CA ALA A 2 -20.83 -24.64 -42.99
C ALA A 2 -19.31 -24.72 -42.79
N ARG A 3 -18.54 -24.60 -43.87
CA ARG A 3 -17.08 -24.48 -43.80
C ARG A 3 -16.81 -23.16 -43.10
N GLY A 4 -16.23 -23.22 -41.90
CA GLY A 4 -15.90 -22.04 -41.12
C GLY A 4 -15.14 -21.03 -41.96
N VAL A 5 -15.66 -19.81 -42.04
CA VAL A 5 -15.01 -18.71 -42.77
C VAL A 5 -13.65 -18.47 -42.10
N ARG A 6 -12.57 -18.59 -42.87
CA ARG A 6 -11.22 -18.33 -42.34
C ARG A 6 -11.13 -16.85 -41.97
N LYS A 7 -10.84 -16.57 -40.70
CA LYS A 7 -10.53 -15.21 -40.23
C LYS A 7 -9.42 -14.62 -41.08
N THR A 8 -9.64 -13.39 -41.55
CA THR A 8 -8.66 -12.56 -42.23
C THR A 8 -7.50 -12.20 -41.28
N PRO A 9 -6.33 -11.81 -41.80
CA PRO A 9 -5.21 -11.38 -40.96
C PRO A 9 -5.58 -10.26 -39.99
N ILE A 10 -6.41 -9.30 -40.42
CA ILE A 10 -6.84 -8.20 -39.57
C ILE A 10 -7.76 -8.66 -38.42
N GLU A 11 -8.66 -9.61 -38.66
CA GLU A 11 -9.52 -10.18 -37.61
C GLU A 11 -8.72 -10.98 -36.56
N LYS A 12 -7.60 -11.59 -36.96
CA LYS A 12 -6.69 -12.24 -36.01
C LYS A 12 -5.98 -11.22 -35.13
N LEU A 13 -5.39 -10.19 -35.75
CA LEU A 13 -4.71 -9.11 -35.03
C LEU A 13 -5.65 -8.35 -34.09
N GLN A 14 -6.89 -8.11 -34.51
CA GLN A 14 -7.91 -7.51 -33.64
C GLN A 14 -8.27 -8.40 -32.45
N GLY A 15 -8.31 -9.73 -32.64
CA GLY A 15 -8.51 -10.68 -31.55
C GLY A 15 -7.36 -10.65 -30.54
N GLU A 16 -6.13 -10.73 -31.02
CA GLU A 16 -4.92 -10.65 -30.19
C GLU A 16 -4.86 -9.31 -29.43
N LEU A 17 -5.18 -8.20 -30.10
CA LEU A 17 -5.26 -6.89 -29.46
C LEU A 17 -6.30 -6.86 -28.33
N ALA A 18 -7.49 -7.41 -28.57
CA ALA A 18 -8.55 -7.46 -27.56
C ALA A 18 -8.15 -8.34 -26.36
N GLU A 19 -7.48 -9.47 -26.59
CA GLU A 19 -6.95 -10.31 -25.53
C GLU A 19 -5.92 -9.55 -24.68
N VAL A 20 -4.97 -8.87 -25.32
CA VAL A 20 -3.96 -8.05 -24.62
C VAL A 20 -4.61 -6.92 -23.83
N GLN A 21 -5.58 -6.22 -24.40
CA GLN A 21 -6.33 -5.16 -23.71
C GLN A 21 -7.08 -5.68 -22.48
N ASN A 22 -7.71 -6.85 -22.59
CA ASN A 22 -8.38 -7.48 -21.46
C ASN A 22 -7.39 -7.88 -20.36
N SER A 23 -6.23 -8.42 -20.73
CA SER A 23 -5.17 -8.73 -19.76
C SER A 23 -4.64 -7.48 -19.07
N ILE A 24 -4.43 -6.38 -19.79
CA ILE A 24 -4.03 -5.09 -19.20
C ILE A 24 -5.06 -4.66 -18.15
N ALA A 25 -6.34 -4.62 -18.51
CA ALA A 25 -7.40 -4.21 -17.58
C ALA A 25 -7.46 -5.12 -16.34
N GLN A 26 -7.29 -6.43 -16.50
CA GLN A 26 -7.23 -7.35 -15.36
C GLN A 26 -6.03 -7.05 -14.44
N TYR A 27 -4.85 -6.84 -15.00
CA TYR A 27 -3.66 -6.54 -14.20
C TYR A 27 -3.75 -5.17 -13.51
N GLU A 28 -4.37 -4.18 -14.14
CA GLU A 28 -4.64 -2.88 -13.51
C GLU A 28 -5.53 -3.01 -12.26
N ASN A 29 -6.63 -3.78 -12.35
CA ASN A 29 -7.49 -4.07 -11.20
C ASN A 29 -6.74 -4.85 -10.10
N CYS A 30 -5.92 -5.82 -10.48
CA CYS A 30 -5.07 -6.55 -9.53
C CYS A 30 -4.07 -5.62 -8.83
N LEU A 31 -3.46 -4.69 -9.57
CA LEU A 31 -2.54 -3.70 -9.01
C LEU A 31 -3.22 -2.76 -8.03
N GLU A 32 -4.45 -2.31 -8.34
CA GLU A 32 -5.24 -1.48 -7.42
C GLU A 32 -5.50 -2.20 -6.10
N THR A 33 -5.97 -3.46 -6.16
CA THR A 33 -6.20 -4.28 -4.96
C THR A 33 -4.92 -4.46 -4.14
N MET A 34 -3.77 -4.66 -4.82
CA MET A 34 -2.50 -4.83 -4.14
C MET A 34 -2.02 -3.54 -3.46
N ARG A 35 -2.26 -2.36 -4.04
CA ARG A 35 -1.96 -1.06 -3.43
C ARG A 35 -2.83 -0.78 -2.20
N GLU A 36 -4.11 -1.13 -2.25
CA GLU A 36 -4.98 -1.03 -1.07
C GLU A 36 -4.47 -1.91 0.07
N ARG A 37 -4.05 -3.14 -0.25
CA ARG A 37 -3.47 -4.06 0.72
C ARG A 37 -2.13 -3.57 1.26
N GLU A 38 -1.26 -3.01 0.42
CA GLU A 38 0.00 -2.38 0.83
C GLU A 38 -0.28 -1.30 1.88
N LYS A 39 -1.17 -0.36 1.58
CA LYS A 39 -1.53 0.70 2.52
C LYS A 39 -2.11 0.16 3.82
N ALA A 40 -2.99 -0.84 3.75
CA ALA A 40 -3.56 -1.45 4.95
C ALA A 40 -2.50 -2.13 5.82
N LEU A 41 -1.45 -2.70 5.23
CA LEU A 41 -0.32 -3.28 5.95
C LEU A 41 0.54 -2.18 6.58
N GLU A 42 0.82 -1.08 5.88
CA GLU A 42 1.54 0.07 6.43
C GLU A 42 0.82 0.65 7.65
N ASP A 43 -0.49 0.87 7.56
CA ASP A 43 -1.31 1.38 8.65
C ASP A 43 -1.30 0.42 9.87
N GLN A 44 -1.33 -0.90 9.61
CA GLN A 44 -1.24 -1.91 10.68
C GLN A 44 0.13 -1.92 11.36
N ILE A 45 1.22 -1.82 10.59
CA ILE A 45 2.58 -1.76 11.14
C ILE A 45 2.70 -0.54 12.06
N GLN A 46 2.29 0.64 11.60
CA GLN A 46 2.34 1.86 12.40
C GLN A 46 1.51 1.75 13.69
N LEU A 47 0.34 1.11 13.62
CA LEU A 47 -0.50 0.89 14.79
C LEU A 47 0.18 -0.05 15.81
N GLU A 48 0.79 -1.15 15.36
CA GLU A 48 1.51 -2.07 16.24
C GLU A 48 2.73 -1.40 16.87
N GLU A 49 3.52 -0.64 16.10
CA GLU A 49 4.62 0.16 16.63
C GLU A 49 4.14 1.15 17.70
N PHE A 50 3.01 1.84 17.45
CA PHE A 50 2.42 2.75 18.42
C PHE A 50 1.94 2.03 19.70
N LYS A 51 1.34 0.84 19.57
CA LYS A 51 0.91 0.04 20.72
C LYS A 51 2.10 -0.33 21.60
N VAL A 52 3.20 -0.79 21.00
CA VAL A 52 4.44 -1.12 21.74
C VAL A 52 4.93 0.09 22.53
N VAL A 53 5.01 1.27 21.90
CA VAL A 53 5.42 2.51 22.58
C VAL A 53 4.46 2.87 23.72
N ASN A 54 3.15 2.77 23.49
CA ASN A 54 2.13 3.09 24.50
C ASN A 54 2.16 2.12 25.70
N GLU A 55 2.39 0.82 25.46
CA GLU A 55 2.61 -0.16 26.51
C GLU A 55 3.84 0.17 27.36
N MET A 56 4.97 0.52 26.72
CA MET A 56 6.18 0.93 27.43
C MET A 56 5.97 2.19 28.28
N LEU A 57 5.19 3.16 27.80
CA LEU A 57 4.84 4.35 28.58
C LEU A 57 3.98 3.98 29.81
N ARG A 58 2.98 3.12 29.63
CA ARG A 58 2.13 2.65 30.72
C ARG A 58 2.90 1.88 31.79
N GLU A 59 3.86 1.04 31.40
CA GLU A 59 4.74 0.33 32.34
C GLU A 59 5.59 1.28 33.21
N ARG A 60 5.79 2.52 32.74
CA ARG A 60 6.55 3.56 33.42
C ARG A 60 5.66 4.60 34.11
N ASP A 61 4.34 4.38 34.15
CA ASP A 61 3.35 5.36 34.60
C ASP A 61 3.48 6.72 33.89
N MET A 62 3.88 6.68 32.60
CA MET A 62 4.07 7.85 31.75
C MET A 62 2.94 7.97 30.72
N THR A 63 2.65 9.20 30.32
CA THR A 63 1.69 9.53 29.28
C THR A 63 2.39 9.87 27.96
N MET A 64 1.62 9.92 26.88
CA MET A 64 2.12 10.35 25.58
C MET A 64 2.57 11.82 25.59
N ASP A 65 1.97 12.65 26.45
CA ASP A 65 2.36 14.06 26.57
C ASP A 65 3.68 14.21 27.33
N ASP A 66 3.95 13.37 28.33
CA ASP A 66 5.27 13.29 28.98
C ASP A 66 6.35 12.91 27.95
N LEU A 67 6.07 11.94 27.07
CA LEU A 67 6.99 11.58 25.98
C LEU A 67 7.23 12.74 25.01
N LYS A 68 6.17 13.48 24.63
CA LYS A 68 6.30 14.67 23.77
C LYS A 68 7.13 15.75 24.44
N GLU A 69 6.90 16.01 25.73
CA GLU A 69 7.65 17.01 26.50
C GLU A 69 9.13 16.65 26.59
N MET A 70 9.45 15.37 26.83
CA MET A 70 10.83 14.88 26.81
C MET A 70 11.51 15.04 25.44
N ILE A 71 10.82 14.73 24.35
CA ILE A 71 11.35 14.87 22.99
C ILE A 71 11.52 16.35 22.64
N ALA A 72 10.53 17.20 22.97
CA ALA A 72 10.57 18.64 22.72
C ALA A 72 11.70 19.30 23.52
N GLY A 73 11.84 18.96 24.82
CA GLY A 73 12.90 19.48 25.68
C GLY A 73 14.31 19.05 25.25
N GLY A 74 14.48 17.81 24.79
CA GLY A 74 15.76 17.34 24.24
C GLY A 74 16.13 17.97 22.89
N THR A 75 15.14 18.46 22.14
CA THR A 75 15.37 19.16 20.86
C THR A 75 15.88 20.58 21.08
N GLU A 76 15.48 21.25 22.16
CA GLU A 76 15.97 22.59 22.52
C GLU A 76 17.43 22.57 23.02
N GLU A 77 17.82 21.58 23.84
CA GLU A 77 19.21 21.46 24.30
C GLU A 77 20.20 21.17 23.15
N SER A 78 19.79 20.39 22.14
CA SER A 78 20.63 20.07 20.97
C SER A 78 20.83 21.24 19.98
N LEU A 79 19.97 22.26 20.00
CA LEU A 79 20.09 23.45 19.14
C LEU A 79 20.91 24.58 19.78
N THR A 80 21.24 24.44 21.07
CA THR A 80 22.04 25.42 21.83
C THR A 80 23.50 25.01 22.06
N ALA A 81 23.93 23.86 21.53
CA ALA A 81 25.28 23.31 21.65
C ALA A 81 26.09 23.42 20.35
#